data_AF-A0A2N3G539-F1
#
_entry.id   AF-A0A2N3G539-F1
#
_cell.length_a   1.000
_cell.length_b   1.000
_cell.length_c   1.000
_cell.angle_alpha   90.00
_cell.angle_beta   90.00
_cell.angle_gamma   90.00
#
_symmetry.space_group_name_H-M   'P 1'
#
loop_
_entity.id
_entity.type
_entity.pdbx_description
1 polymer ?
#
loop_
_entity_poly.entity_id
_entity_poly.type
_entity_poly.pdbx_seq_one_letter_code
_entity_poly.pdbx_strand_id
1 'polypeptide(L)'
;MRQPRISFPGALHHIYSRGNGQQSIFLSSQDRRDFLGILSEVNSTYSWICHSYCLVGNHYHLLIETPTGKLSEGMQLLNGAYCARFNYRHDRIGHVVQGRFHSPLVTRESHFLELLRYMALNPVKANLAQHPGEWRWSSFRAFAGLIPFPPFLTSDLALDMFSSDIDDARSQYIAFVLEKLGE
;
A
#
# COMPACT_ATOMS: atom_id res chain seq x y z
N MET A 1 -0.70 -28.33 -8.96
CA MET A 1 -0.49 -27.21 -9.89
C MET A 1 -0.79 -25.91 -9.17
N ARG A 2 0.07 -24.89 -9.26
CA ARG A 2 -0.20 -23.56 -8.70
C ARG A 2 -1.00 -22.75 -9.73
N GLN A 3 -2.10 -22.14 -9.31
CA GLN A 3 -2.87 -21.27 -10.19
C GLN A 3 -2.06 -20.04 -10.61
N PRO A 4 -2.12 -19.61 -11.88
CA PRO A 4 -1.58 -18.33 -12.31
C PRO A 4 -2.25 -17.19 -11.52
N ARG A 5 -1.49 -16.13 -11.24
CA ARG A 5 -2.12 -14.90 -10.74
C ARG A 5 -2.91 -14.30 -11.88
N ILE A 6 -4.16 -13.96 -11.63
CA ILE A 6 -4.97 -13.21 -12.59
C ILE A 6 -4.38 -11.80 -12.66
N SER A 7 -3.96 -11.39 -13.85
CA SER A 7 -3.43 -10.07 -14.15
C SER A 7 -3.76 -9.77 -15.60
N PHE A 8 -4.35 -8.61 -15.86
CA PHE A 8 -4.69 -8.15 -17.19
C PHE A 8 -4.59 -6.62 -17.23
N PRO A 9 -4.47 -6.01 -18.42
CA PRO A 9 -4.46 -4.55 -18.57
C PRO A 9 -5.64 -3.87 -17.86
N GLY A 10 -5.35 -2.88 -17.00
CA GLY A 10 -6.35 -2.13 -16.22
C GLY A 10 -6.84 -2.85 -14.95
N ALA A 11 -6.28 -4.01 -14.61
CA ALA A 11 -6.67 -4.72 -13.39
C ALA A 11 -6.27 -3.95 -12.12
N LEU A 12 -7.19 -3.90 -11.16
CA LEU A 12 -6.99 -3.31 -9.83
C LEU A 12 -6.78 -4.41 -8.79
N HIS A 13 -5.70 -4.29 -8.02
CA HIS A 13 -5.23 -5.32 -7.10
C HIS A 13 -5.03 -4.76 -5.69
N HIS A 14 -5.55 -5.49 -4.70
CA HIS A 14 -5.08 -5.36 -3.32
C HIS A 14 -3.87 -6.25 -3.12
N ILE A 15 -2.68 -5.65 -3.08
CA ILE A 15 -1.43 -6.38 -2.95
C ILE A 15 -1.00 -6.39 -1.49
N TYR A 16 -0.56 -7.54 -0.99
CA TYR A 16 0.12 -7.62 0.29
C TYR A 16 1.18 -8.72 0.35
N SER A 17 2.22 -8.45 1.14
CA SER A 17 3.28 -9.42 1.45
C SER A 17 3.72 -9.26 2.90
N ARG A 18 4.11 -10.38 3.52
CA ARG A 18 4.49 -10.47 4.93
C ARG A 18 5.91 -11.01 5.07
N GLY A 19 6.59 -10.60 6.14
CA GLY A 19 7.91 -11.07 6.50
C GLY A 19 7.97 -12.58 6.74
N ASN A 20 9.11 -13.17 6.40
CA ASN A 20 9.37 -14.58 6.67
C ASN A 20 9.28 -14.87 8.17
N GLY A 21 8.52 -15.89 8.57
CA GLY A 21 8.24 -16.16 9.98
C GLY A 21 7.52 -15.01 10.71
N GLN A 22 6.77 -14.16 10.01
CA GLN A 22 6.10 -12.97 10.54
C GLN A 22 7.03 -11.91 11.14
N GLN A 23 8.34 -12.00 10.84
CA GLN A 23 9.34 -11.05 11.29
C GLN A 23 9.10 -9.66 10.71
N SER A 24 9.54 -8.62 11.44
CA SER A 24 9.51 -7.26 10.92
C SER A 24 10.36 -7.15 9.66
N ILE A 25 9.74 -6.59 8.62
CA ILE A 25 10.39 -6.24 7.36
C ILE A 25 10.76 -4.77 7.31
N PHE A 26 10.31 -3.94 8.25
CA PHE A 26 10.72 -2.54 8.40
C PHE A 26 11.24 -2.29 9.82
N LEU A 27 12.56 -2.29 10.00
CA LEU A 27 13.19 -2.09 11.32
C LEU A 27 13.38 -0.61 11.63
N SER A 28 13.45 0.23 10.60
CA SER A 28 13.69 1.66 10.72
C SER A 28 12.75 2.49 9.83
N SER A 29 12.77 3.81 10.04
CA SER A 29 12.14 4.75 9.11
C SER A 29 12.84 4.76 7.75
N GLN A 30 14.14 4.44 7.70
CA GLN A 30 14.89 4.38 6.43
C GLN A 30 14.42 3.23 5.57
N ASP A 31 14.11 2.07 6.16
CA ASP A 31 13.59 0.92 5.40
C ASP A 31 12.28 1.25 4.70
N ARG A 32 11.40 1.98 5.38
CA ARG A 32 10.13 2.42 4.80
C ARG A 32 10.33 3.47 3.69
N ARG A 33 11.28 4.40 3.86
CA ARG A 33 11.65 5.35 2.81
C ARG A 33 12.20 4.64 1.57
N ASP A 34 13.09 3.66 1.77
CA ASP A 34 13.64 2.87 0.67
C ASP A 34 12.55 2.12 -0.09
N PHE A 35 11.61 1.50 0.63
CA PHE A 35 10.48 0.81 0.02
C PHE A 35 9.62 1.76 -0.82
N LEU A 36 9.27 2.93 -0.28
CA LEU A 36 8.47 3.92 -1.01
C LEU A 36 9.24 4.50 -2.22
N GLY A 37 10.56 4.67 -2.11
CA GLY A 37 11.42 5.05 -3.23
C GLY A 37 11.38 4.01 -4.35
N ILE A 38 11.55 2.73 -4.02
CA ILE A 38 11.45 1.63 -5.00
C ILE A 38 10.03 1.54 -5.58
N LEU A 39 8.99 1.71 -4.76
CA LEU A 39 7.60 1.73 -5.25
C LEU A 39 7.40 2.86 -6.28
N SER A 40 7.96 4.04 -6.02
CA SER A 40 7.92 5.15 -6.98
C SER A 40 8.63 4.79 -8.29
N GLU A 41 9.81 4.17 -8.23
CA GLU A 41 10.56 3.69 -9.41
C GLU A 41 9.75 2.64 -10.20
N VAL A 42 9.12 1.70 -9.49
CA VAL A 42 8.27 0.65 -10.08
C VAL A 42 7.04 1.25 -10.76
N ASN A 43 6.40 2.23 -10.14
CA ASN A 43 5.25 2.93 -10.72
C ASN A 43 5.61 3.58 -12.05
N SER A 44 6.73 4.31 -12.10
CA SER A 44 7.20 4.91 -13.35
C SER A 44 7.59 3.86 -14.40
N THR A 45 8.24 2.77 -13.99
CA THR A 45 8.76 1.73 -14.91
C THR A 45 7.65 0.89 -15.55
N TYR A 46 6.62 0.55 -14.78
CA TYR A 46 5.55 -0.36 -15.20
C TYR A 46 4.20 0.33 -15.41
N SER A 47 4.18 1.66 -15.32
CA SER A 47 2.98 2.49 -15.39
C SER A 47 1.93 2.10 -14.35
N TRP A 48 2.36 1.65 -13.17
CA TRP A 48 1.40 1.37 -12.10
C TRP A 48 0.81 2.66 -11.55
N ILE A 49 -0.47 2.58 -11.21
CA ILE A 49 -1.19 3.65 -10.54
C ILE A 49 -1.44 3.18 -9.10
N CYS A 50 -0.84 3.86 -8.13
CA CYS A 50 -1.04 3.54 -6.72
C CYS A 50 -2.17 4.39 -6.17
N HIS A 51 -3.26 3.71 -5.81
CA HIS A 51 -4.47 4.30 -5.23
C HIS A 51 -4.42 4.34 -3.71
N SER A 52 -3.58 3.52 -3.06
CA SER A 52 -3.40 3.56 -1.59
C SER A 52 -2.21 2.70 -1.16
N TYR A 53 -1.65 2.99 0.02
CA TYR A 53 -0.60 2.18 0.62
C TYR A 53 -0.64 2.23 2.15
N CYS A 54 -0.13 1.18 2.78
CA CYS A 54 0.15 1.16 4.21
C CYS A 54 1.32 0.20 4.50
N LEU A 55 2.37 0.70 5.16
CA LEU A 55 3.53 -0.07 5.60
C LEU A 55 3.48 -0.23 7.11
N VAL A 56 3.34 -1.47 7.58
CA VAL A 56 3.38 -1.83 9.01
C VAL A 56 4.54 -2.77 9.28
N GLY A 57 4.91 -3.01 10.54
CA GLY A 57 6.20 -3.62 10.91
C GLY A 57 6.61 -4.85 10.11
N ASN A 58 5.71 -5.83 9.97
CA ASN A 58 6.00 -7.12 9.33
C ASN A 58 5.30 -7.34 7.99
N HIS A 59 4.55 -6.38 7.45
CA HIS A 59 3.89 -6.52 6.15
C HIS A 59 3.55 -5.15 5.54
N TYR A 60 3.20 -5.16 4.26
CA TYR A 60 2.67 -3.98 3.59
C TYR A 60 1.38 -4.32 2.85
N HIS A 61 0.57 -3.30 2.62
CA HIS A 61 -0.59 -3.31 1.75
C HIS A 61 -0.46 -2.21 0.69
N LEU A 62 -0.77 -2.54 -0.56
CA LEU A 62 -0.85 -1.61 -1.67
C LEU A 62 -2.19 -1.81 -2.40
N LEU A 63 -2.76 -0.73 -2.92
CA LEU A 63 -3.88 -0.77 -3.85
C LEU A 63 -3.37 -0.26 -5.19
N ILE A 64 -3.12 -1.18 -6.12
CA ILE A 64 -2.42 -0.90 -7.37
C ILE A 64 -3.29 -1.26 -8.55
N GLU A 65 -3.45 -0.32 -9.47
CA GLU A 65 -3.94 -0.61 -10.81
C GLU A 65 -2.76 -0.83 -11.76
N THR A 66 -2.88 -1.83 -12.63
CA THR A 66 -1.86 -2.16 -13.63
C THR A 66 -2.40 -1.96 -15.05
N PRO A 67 -2.34 -0.73 -15.62
CA PRO A 67 -2.77 -0.43 -16.98
C PRO A 67 -2.18 -1.36 -18.05
N THR A 68 -0.93 -1.80 -17.87
CA THR A 68 -0.23 -2.70 -18.82
C THR A 68 -0.32 -4.18 -18.44
N GLY A 69 -0.97 -4.53 -17.33
CA GLY A 69 -1.07 -5.91 -16.82
C GLY A 69 0.24 -6.49 -16.24
N LYS A 70 1.30 -5.69 -16.12
CA LYS A 70 2.64 -6.10 -15.64
C LYS A 70 2.76 -6.13 -14.11
N LEU A 71 1.87 -6.86 -13.45
CA LEU A 71 1.87 -7.00 -12.00
C LEU A 71 3.07 -7.82 -11.49
N SER A 72 3.36 -8.96 -12.14
CA SER A 72 4.36 -9.90 -11.61
C SER A 72 5.78 -9.34 -11.74
N GLU A 73 6.07 -8.65 -12.83
CA GLU A 73 7.34 -8.01 -13.13
C GLU A 73 7.58 -6.82 -12.19
N GLY A 74 6.60 -5.94 -12.02
CA GLY A 74 6.73 -4.83 -11.07
C GLY A 74 6.90 -5.32 -9.63
N MET A 75 6.20 -6.38 -9.22
CA MET A 75 6.40 -6.96 -7.89
C MET A 75 7.73 -7.70 -7.73
N GLN A 76 8.28 -8.27 -8.81
CA GLN A 76 9.61 -8.87 -8.81
C GLN A 76 10.66 -7.79 -8.57
N LEU A 77 10.56 -6.64 -9.25
CA LEU A 77 11.43 -5.50 -9.01
C LEU A 77 11.26 -4.94 -7.59
N LEU A 78 10.02 -4.66 -7.18
CA LEU A 78 9.71 -4.08 -5.86
C LEU A 78 10.27 -4.92 -4.71
N ASN A 79 9.87 -6.19 -4.63
CA ASN A 79 10.33 -7.06 -3.54
C ASN A 79 11.81 -7.43 -3.69
N GLY A 80 12.29 -7.66 -4.91
CA GLY A 80 13.69 -8.03 -5.15
C GLY A 80 14.66 -6.94 -4.70
N ALA A 81 14.45 -5.71 -5.19
CA ALA A 81 15.27 -4.56 -4.82
C ALA A 81 15.15 -4.25 -3.32
N TYR A 82 13.95 -4.32 -2.76
CA TYR A 82 13.75 -4.05 -1.34
C TYR A 82 14.45 -5.08 -0.45
N CYS A 83 14.26 -6.38 -0.72
CA CYS A 83 14.89 -7.43 0.08
C CYS A 83 16.41 -7.36 -0.01
N ALA A 84 16.97 -7.05 -1.18
CA ALA A 84 18.41 -6.86 -1.34
C ALA A 84 18.92 -5.68 -0.51
N ARG A 85 18.27 -4.50 -0.59
CA ARG A 85 18.66 -3.32 0.21
C ARG A 85 18.51 -3.58 1.71
N PHE A 86 17.43 -4.24 2.13
CA PHE A 86 17.21 -4.59 3.53
C PHE A 86 18.28 -5.53 4.07
N ASN A 87 18.59 -6.62 3.34
CA ASN A 87 19.62 -7.57 3.74
C ASN A 87 21.00 -6.91 3.84
N TYR A 88 21.35 -6.07 2.87
CA TYR A 88 22.61 -5.32 2.90
C TYR A 88 22.69 -4.37 4.12
N ARG A 89 21.63 -3.60 4.40
CA ARG A 89 21.63 -2.64 5.51
C ARG A 89 21.74 -3.31 6.88
N HIS A 90 21.10 -4.46 7.05
CA HIS A 90 20.95 -5.12 8.35
C HIS A 90 21.89 -6.30 8.53
N ASP A 91 22.88 -6.48 7.63
CA ASP A 91 23.82 -7.60 7.61
C ASP A 91 23.09 -8.97 7.72
N ARG A 92 22.02 -9.11 6.95
CA ARG A 92 21.17 -10.32 6.95
C ARG A 92 21.36 -11.11 5.68
N ILE A 93 21.20 -12.43 5.82
CA ILE A 93 21.10 -13.36 4.71
C ILE A 93 19.74 -14.07 4.70
N GLY A 94 19.33 -14.54 3.54
CA GLY A 94 18.09 -15.31 3.36
C GLY A 94 16.85 -14.46 3.06
N HIS A 95 15.67 -15.09 3.21
CA HIS A 95 14.40 -14.53 2.81
C HIS A 95 13.88 -13.48 3.81
N VAL A 96 13.62 -12.26 3.32
CA VAL A 96 12.97 -11.19 4.08
C VAL A 96 11.46 -11.39 4.11
N VAL A 97 10.84 -11.73 2.97
CA VAL A 97 9.40 -12.02 2.85
C VAL A 97 9.14 -13.53 2.77
N GLN A 98 8.00 -13.98 3.32
CA GLN A 98 7.65 -15.41 3.47
C GLN A 98 7.38 -16.16 2.16
N GLY A 99 7.45 -15.47 1.02
CA GLY A 99 7.24 -16.05 -0.29
C GLY A 99 6.56 -15.08 -1.25
N ARG A 100 5.65 -15.63 -2.05
CA ARG A 100 4.90 -14.88 -3.06
C ARG A 100 3.92 -13.91 -2.40
N PHE A 101 3.85 -12.68 -2.92
CA PHE A 101 2.78 -11.73 -2.58
C PHE A 101 1.40 -12.28 -2.95
N HIS A 102 0.37 -11.77 -2.27
CA HIS A 102 -1.04 -11.97 -2.59
C HIS A 102 -1.57 -10.76 -3.36
N SER A 103 -2.53 -10.97 -4.26
CA SER A 103 -3.07 -9.92 -5.12
C SER A 103 -4.53 -10.18 -5.57
N PRO A 104 -5.50 -10.34 -4.65
CA PRO A 104 -6.91 -10.40 -5.02
C PRO A 104 -7.32 -9.21 -5.90
N LEU A 105 -8.17 -9.47 -6.88
CA LEU A 105 -8.78 -8.45 -7.72
C LEU A 105 -9.80 -7.63 -6.94
N VAL A 106 -9.87 -6.35 -7.24
CA VAL A 106 -10.88 -5.42 -6.72
C VAL A 106 -11.78 -5.05 -7.89
N THR A 107 -13.02 -5.52 -7.86
CA THR A 107 -13.98 -5.38 -8.98
C THR A 107 -15.21 -4.54 -8.64
N ARG A 108 -15.42 -4.22 -7.35
CA ARG A 108 -16.56 -3.43 -6.87
C ARG A 108 -16.06 -2.20 -6.14
N GLU A 109 -16.69 -1.07 -6.40
CA GLU A 109 -16.43 0.21 -5.73
C GLU A 109 -16.52 0.11 -4.20
N SER A 110 -17.51 -0.60 -3.68
CA SER A 110 -17.63 -0.82 -2.23
C SER A 110 -16.42 -1.56 -1.63
N HIS A 111 -15.86 -2.52 -2.36
CA HIS A 111 -14.64 -3.21 -1.92
C HIS A 111 -13.42 -2.28 -1.95
N PHE A 112 -13.35 -1.39 -2.93
CA PHE A 112 -12.29 -0.38 -3.01
C PHE A 112 -12.33 0.58 -1.80
N LEU A 113 -13.51 1.14 -1.46
CA LEU A 113 -13.68 2.00 -0.29
C LEU A 113 -13.31 1.29 1.02
N GLU A 114 -13.80 0.06 1.22
CA GLU A 114 -13.44 -0.71 2.41
C GLU A 114 -11.94 -1.01 2.50
N LEU A 115 -11.24 -1.18 1.36
CA LEU A 115 -9.79 -1.31 1.34
C LEU A 115 -9.08 -0.01 1.72
N LEU A 116 -9.57 1.16 1.28
CA LEU A 116 -9.03 2.45 1.72
C LEU A 116 -9.12 2.59 3.25
N ARG A 117 -10.29 2.31 3.82
CA ARG A 117 -10.51 2.30 5.28
C ARG A 117 -9.63 1.28 5.98
N TYR A 118 -9.61 0.05 5.49
CA TYR A 118 -8.81 -1.03 6.05
C TYR A 118 -7.33 -0.66 6.13
N MET A 119 -6.76 -0.12 5.05
CA MET A 119 -5.35 0.28 5.02
C MET A 119 -5.06 1.45 5.96
N ALA A 120 -5.96 2.43 6.02
CA ALA A 120 -5.84 3.58 6.94
C ALA A 120 -5.86 3.15 8.41
N LEU A 121 -6.75 2.21 8.78
CA LEU A 121 -6.89 1.73 10.16
C LEU A 121 -5.89 0.62 10.54
N ASN A 122 -5.17 0.04 9.57
CA ASN A 122 -4.23 -1.05 9.82
C ASN A 122 -3.17 -0.73 10.89
N PRO A 123 -2.55 0.47 10.92
CA PRO A 123 -1.60 0.83 11.98
C PRO A 123 -2.23 0.86 13.37
N VAL A 124 -3.50 1.29 13.49
CA VAL A 124 -4.24 1.29 14.75
C VAL A 124 -4.53 -0.14 15.20
N LYS A 125 -5.04 -0.98 14.29
CA LYS A 125 -5.28 -2.42 14.55
C LYS A 125 -4.00 -3.18 14.92
N ALA A 126 -2.85 -2.73 14.44
CA ALA A 126 -1.54 -3.28 14.77
C ALA A 126 -0.92 -2.69 16.05
N ASN A 127 -1.63 -1.83 16.79
CA ASN A 127 -1.15 -1.10 17.97
C ASN A 127 0.12 -0.26 17.70
N LEU A 128 0.27 0.25 16.49
CA LEU A 128 1.39 1.09 16.06
C LEU A 128 1.10 2.60 16.19
N ALA A 129 -0.18 2.95 16.30
CA ALA A 129 -0.69 4.31 16.45
C ALA A 129 -2.05 4.27 17.17
N GLN A 130 -2.45 5.37 17.83
CA GLN A 130 -3.81 5.49 18.40
C GLN A 130 -4.79 6.07 17.37
N HIS A 131 -4.28 6.85 16.42
CA HIS A 131 -5.06 7.46 15.36
C HIS A 131 -4.36 7.28 13.99
N PRO A 132 -5.09 7.01 12.88
CA PRO A 132 -4.47 6.81 11.57
C PRO A 132 -3.62 8.01 11.10
N GLY A 133 -3.97 9.22 11.52
CA GLY A 133 -3.20 10.45 11.25
C GLY A 133 -1.80 10.48 11.85
N GLU A 134 -1.52 9.69 12.89
CA GLU A 134 -0.21 9.61 13.54
C GLU A 134 0.77 8.73 12.74
N TRP A 135 0.26 7.80 11.93
CA TRP A 135 1.08 6.86 11.18
C TRP A 135 1.54 7.45 9.84
N ARG A 136 2.81 7.84 9.80
CA ARG A 136 3.45 8.46 8.62
C ARG A 136 3.55 7.56 7.39
N TRP A 137 3.42 6.25 7.57
CA TRP A 137 3.71 5.26 6.54
C TRP A 137 2.44 4.67 5.92
N SER A 138 1.43 5.52 5.74
CA SER A 138 0.19 5.20 5.04
C SER A 138 -0.29 6.38 4.21
N SER A 139 -1.18 6.10 3.26
CA SER A 139 -1.85 7.11 2.43
C SER A 139 -2.84 8.01 3.19
N PHE A 140 -3.30 7.61 4.39
CA PHE A 140 -4.33 8.34 5.14
C PHE A 140 -4.00 9.83 5.30
N ARG A 141 -2.75 10.17 5.65
CA ARG A 141 -2.36 11.57 5.87
C ARG A 141 -2.46 12.42 4.60
N ALA A 142 -2.21 11.85 3.42
CA ALA A 142 -2.37 12.55 2.15
C ALA A 142 -3.86 12.74 1.83
N PHE A 143 -4.66 11.69 1.97
CA PHE A 143 -6.11 11.75 1.79
C PHE A 143 -6.82 12.67 2.80
N ALA A 144 -6.29 12.81 4.01
CA ALA A 144 -6.80 13.73 5.03
C ALA A 144 -6.28 15.17 4.86
N GLY A 145 -5.49 15.46 3.81
CA GLY A 145 -4.93 16.79 3.57
C GLY A 145 -3.84 17.24 4.56
N LEU A 146 -3.31 16.33 5.39
CA LEU A 146 -2.28 16.61 6.39
C LEU A 146 -0.87 16.73 5.78
N ILE A 147 -0.68 16.18 4.58
CA ILE A 147 0.52 16.29 3.77
C ILE A 147 0.14 16.38 2.29
N PRO A 148 1.00 16.93 1.41
CA PRO A 148 0.82 16.80 -0.03
C PRO A 148 0.85 15.33 -0.47
N PHE A 149 0.22 15.04 -1.61
CA PHE A 149 0.29 13.72 -2.23
C PHE A 149 1.74 13.41 -2.66
N PRO A 150 2.31 12.27 -2.23
CA PRO A 150 3.56 11.78 -2.81
C PRO A 150 3.40 11.55 -4.32
N PRO A 151 4.44 11.80 -5.15
CA PRO A 151 4.33 11.69 -6.61
C PRO A 151 3.87 10.33 -7.14
N PHE A 152 4.03 9.27 -6.35
CA PHE A 152 3.63 7.92 -6.71
C PHE A 152 2.17 7.57 -6.35
N LEU A 153 1.50 8.39 -5.52
CA LEU A 153 0.13 8.17 -5.03
C LEU A 153 -0.85 9.07 -5.78
N THR A 154 -1.92 8.49 -6.33
CA THR A 154 -3.03 9.26 -6.91
C THR A 154 -4.18 9.43 -5.91
N SER A 155 -4.93 10.53 -6.08
CA SER A 155 -6.16 10.83 -5.34
C SER A 155 -7.43 10.57 -6.12
N ASP A 156 -7.37 10.58 -7.45
CA ASP A 156 -8.53 10.85 -8.30
C ASP A 156 -9.67 9.87 -8.02
N LEU A 157 -9.43 8.57 -8.21
CA LEU A 157 -10.44 7.56 -7.92
C LEU A 157 -10.85 7.49 -6.44
N ALA A 158 -9.94 7.81 -5.51
CA ALA A 158 -10.20 7.64 -4.09
C ALA A 158 -11.08 8.74 -3.49
N LEU A 159 -10.80 10.01 -3.83
CA LEU A 159 -11.54 11.15 -3.28
C LEU A 159 -12.79 11.47 -4.11
N ASP A 160 -12.78 11.24 -5.43
CA ASP A 160 -13.95 11.49 -6.30
C ASP A 160 -15.16 10.61 -5.93
N MET A 161 -14.93 9.48 -5.25
CA MET A 161 -16.01 8.62 -4.72
C MET A 161 -16.76 9.23 -3.54
N PHE A 162 -16.22 10.27 -2.89
CA PHE A 162 -16.85 10.96 -1.77
C PHE A 162 -17.49 12.28 -2.20
N SER A 163 -16.76 13.11 -2.95
CA SER A 163 -17.27 14.39 -3.46
C SER A 163 -16.41 14.89 -4.62
N SER A 164 -16.98 15.75 -5.47
CA SER A 164 -16.23 16.48 -6.49
C SER A 164 -15.53 17.73 -5.95
N ASP A 165 -15.93 18.21 -4.76
CA ASP A 165 -15.20 19.24 -4.02
C ASP A 165 -14.14 18.59 -3.14
N ILE A 166 -12.89 19.05 -3.25
CA ILE A 166 -11.75 18.39 -2.60
C ILE A 166 -11.81 18.48 -1.07
N ASP A 167 -12.32 19.57 -0.50
CA ASP A 167 -12.35 19.76 0.94
C ASP A 167 -13.52 18.99 1.57
N ASP A 168 -14.65 18.92 0.89
CA ASP A 168 -15.77 18.04 1.24
C ASP A 168 -15.37 16.55 1.12
N ALA A 169 -14.72 16.15 0.02
CA ALA A 169 -14.25 14.78 -0.19
C ALA A 169 -13.31 14.31 0.94
N ARG A 170 -12.36 15.17 1.34
CA ARG A 170 -11.46 14.91 2.48
C ARG A 170 -12.23 14.74 3.78
N SER A 171 -13.19 15.61 4.05
CA SER A 171 -14.00 15.57 5.27
C SER A 171 -14.83 14.28 5.36
N GLN A 172 -15.47 13.90 4.25
CA GLN A 172 -16.22 12.65 4.15
C GLN A 172 -15.31 11.41 4.24
N TYR A 173 -14.14 11.41 3.58
CA TYR A 173 -13.16 10.34 3.70
C TYR A 173 -12.71 10.13 5.15
N ILE A 174 -12.38 11.21 5.86
CA ILE A 174 -11.99 11.15 7.27
C ILE A 174 -13.13 10.55 8.10
N ALA A 175 -14.36 11.06 7.96
CA ALA A 175 -15.52 10.55 8.67
C ALA A 175 -15.75 9.05 8.39
N PHE A 176 -15.68 8.64 7.12
CA PHE A 176 -15.80 7.26 6.67
C PHE A 176 -14.73 6.35 7.30
N VAL A 177 -13.47 6.79 7.40
CA VAL A 177 -12.41 6.00 8.05
C VAL A 177 -12.66 5.91 9.56
N LEU A 178 -12.98 7.03 10.21
CA LEU A 178 -13.09 7.12 11.66
C LEU A 178 -14.37 6.47 12.21
N GLU A 179 -15.41 6.27 11.40
CA GLU A 179 -16.61 5.50 11.75
C GLU A 179 -16.26 4.12 12.32
N LYS A 180 -15.17 3.51 11.84
CA LYS A 180 -14.71 2.17 12.22
C LYS A 180 -13.48 2.18 13.13
N LEU A 181 -13.13 3.33 13.70
CA LEU A 181 -12.04 3.41 14.65
C LEU A 181 -12.45 2.74 15.97
N GLY A 182 -11.75 1.67 16.35
CA GLY A 182 -12.00 0.93 17.60
C GLY A 182 -12.82 -0.35 17.44
N GLU A 183 -13.29 -0.66 16.21
CA GLU A 183 -13.80 -1.99 15.83
C GLU A 183 -12.68 -2.96 15.43
#